data_AF-D0WIR8-F1
#
_entry.id   AF-D0WIR8-F1
#
_cell.length_a   1.000
_cell.length_b   1.000
_cell.length_c   1.000
_cell.angle_alpha   90.00
_cell.angle_beta   90.00
_cell.angle_gamma   90.00
#
_symmetry.space_group_name_H-M   'P 1'
#
loop_
_entity.id
_entity.type
_entity.pdbx_description
1 polymer ?
#
loop_
_entity_poly.entity_id
_entity_poly.type
_entity_poly.pdbx_seq_one_letter_code
_entity_poly.pdbx_strand_id
1 'polypeptide(L)'
;MADISTLRTSEDIDFIKQAFGESYYDIKTYEDLRAAQVLSATRAANVELLAKFDAFCRLHGIKYFAYGKTLRGVVSYADFLPGDAELELGILRADYDRLVGACRRLTDEEVEELGWRFDTTFAKKRYRDIDAIYPRVTALEPTPVLYDGKVVFDGSSLPMQVRGSFELPVFEEVPDDFFTRKKFFRQMKRRNTIMKRAMNARELMIDDEGVTRFQHGARLRYRFLPLRFASWLMHHRARKYAGRGMSNVTRVAGWRSVTVPITDFGEMQRLPFAGIQIYCPIRPDIWAKEPIIETTPELRRLQEDAKEIVAEIDRICQKLGIQYFACGGTMLGYVRHGGFIPWDDDIDIGMMRADYERFKAEAGALLDGERFFLQTRETDPNIPYLFSKVRMNGTTYITDYNKFRDFHKGICVDVFPFDYIPNDPSEQRAFRGQVKAAARAHNRIVNRQYPKAQSASVGAKKNIDWLISQINGRLLAHHYWSLSLDETQRHFDEVAGTYNDQAAEEGLQYVACFVPSYTMAKVSDLYPAQRVSFDGLDIMLPNNPEVFLRMQYGNFMVLPYPHQRAGHDLLLWSDEEGVGGGREAEELAAEEADE
;
A
#
# COMPACT_ATOMS: atom_id res chain seq x y z
N MET A 1 -11.13 10.85 15.08
CA MET A 1 -11.45 9.42 14.85
C MET A 1 -10.12 8.69 14.75
N ALA A 2 -9.87 7.79 15.70
CA ALA A 2 -8.62 7.04 15.75
C ALA A 2 -8.57 6.00 14.62
N ASP A 3 -7.36 5.67 14.18
CA ASP A 3 -7.10 4.59 13.21
C ASP A 3 -7.78 3.30 13.69
N ILE A 4 -8.47 2.55 12.81
CA ILE A 4 -9.23 1.33 13.21
C ILE A 4 -8.33 0.34 13.98
N SER A 5 -7.02 0.40 13.74
CA SER A 5 -5.97 -0.32 14.47
C SER A 5 -5.88 -0.04 15.98
N THR A 6 -6.61 0.93 16.51
CA THR A 6 -6.56 1.38 17.91
C THR A 6 -7.82 1.06 18.72
N LEU A 7 -8.87 0.51 18.11
CA LEU A 7 -10.07 0.06 18.84
C LEU A 7 -9.71 -1.16 19.71
N ARG A 8 -9.67 -0.96 21.03
CA ARG A 8 -9.34 -1.97 22.04
C ARG A 8 -10.61 -2.42 22.75
N THR A 9 -10.75 -3.72 22.97
CA THR A 9 -11.84 -4.27 23.79
C THR A 9 -11.61 -3.96 25.28
N SER A 10 -12.64 -4.09 26.12
CA SER A 10 -12.49 -3.94 27.57
C SER A 10 -11.45 -4.89 28.15
N GLU A 11 -11.37 -6.11 27.62
CA GLU A 11 -10.36 -7.11 28.01
C GLU A 11 -8.93 -6.68 27.64
N ASP A 12 -8.72 -6.09 26.46
CA ASP A 12 -7.41 -5.56 26.06
C ASP A 12 -6.99 -4.40 26.97
N ILE A 13 -7.94 -3.55 27.34
CA ILE A 13 -7.72 -2.42 28.25
C ILE A 13 -7.29 -2.94 29.62
N ASP A 14 -7.98 -3.95 30.15
CA ASP A 14 -7.66 -4.54 31.44
C ASP A 14 -6.29 -5.22 31.43
N PHE A 15 -5.96 -5.94 30.35
CA PHE A 15 -4.63 -6.52 30.17
C PHE A 15 -3.52 -5.47 30.14
N ILE A 16 -3.73 -4.35 29.43
CA ILE A 16 -2.75 -3.26 29.34
C ILE A 16 -2.58 -2.56 30.69
N LYS A 17 -3.67 -2.32 31.41
CA LYS A 17 -3.63 -1.78 32.79
C LYS A 17 -2.87 -2.72 33.72
N GLN A 18 -3.10 -4.03 33.60
CA GLN A 18 -2.40 -5.04 34.40
C GLN A 18 -0.91 -5.13 34.07
N ALA A 19 -0.55 -5.05 32.78
CA ALA A 19 0.83 -5.23 32.31
C ALA A 19 1.70 -3.96 32.44
N PHE A 20 1.13 -2.77 32.28
CA PHE A 20 1.86 -1.50 32.22
C PHE A 20 1.42 -0.45 33.25
N GLY A 21 0.39 -0.76 34.06
CA GLY A 21 -0.18 0.14 35.05
C GLY A 21 -1.27 1.07 34.51
N GLU A 22 -2.18 1.52 35.39
CA GLU A 22 -3.26 2.45 35.04
C GLU A 22 -2.74 3.79 34.48
N SER A 23 -1.64 4.30 35.04
CA SER A 23 -1.03 5.56 34.60
C SER A 23 -0.58 5.53 33.14
N TYR A 24 -0.07 4.40 32.64
CA TYR A 24 0.29 4.25 31.23
C TYR A 24 -0.93 4.32 30.32
N TYR A 25 -2.04 3.70 30.73
CA TYR A 25 -3.29 3.73 29.98
C TYR A 25 -3.90 5.13 29.92
N ASP A 26 -3.90 5.85 31.04
CA ASP A 26 -4.41 7.23 31.11
C ASP A 26 -3.57 8.19 30.25
N ILE A 27 -2.24 8.07 30.29
CA ILE A 27 -1.33 8.84 29.42
C ILE A 27 -1.66 8.57 27.96
N LYS A 28 -1.80 7.29 27.57
CA LYS A 28 -2.08 6.92 26.18
C LYS A 28 -3.44 7.43 25.72
N THR A 29 -4.47 7.30 26.56
CA THR A 29 -5.82 7.81 26.28
C THR A 29 -5.83 9.32 26.11
N TYR A 30 -5.07 10.05 26.94
CA TYR A 30 -4.89 11.49 26.82
C TYR A 30 -4.18 11.86 25.52
N GLU A 31 -3.11 11.15 25.14
CA GLU A 31 -2.38 11.37 23.88
C GLU A 31 -3.27 11.11 22.66
N ASP A 32 -4.05 10.03 22.68
CA ASP A 32 -4.98 9.67 21.61
C ASP A 32 -6.11 10.69 21.47
N LEU A 33 -6.68 11.14 22.60
CA LEU A 33 -7.65 12.24 22.63
C LEU A 33 -7.05 13.52 22.06
N ARG A 34 -5.86 13.90 22.52
CA ARG A 34 -5.14 15.09 22.03
C ARG A 34 -4.91 15.01 20.52
N ALA A 35 -4.43 13.87 20.03
CA ALA A 35 -4.22 13.65 18.60
C ALA A 35 -5.52 13.76 17.80
N ALA A 36 -6.63 13.22 18.31
CA ALA A 36 -7.94 13.34 17.69
C ALA A 36 -8.44 14.80 17.63
N GLN A 37 -8.21 15.60 18.68
CA GLN A 37 -8.58 17.03 18.68
C GLN A 37 -7.71 17.84 17.71
N VAL A 38 -6.41 17.58 17.67
CA VAL A 38 -5.50 18.21 16.69
C VAL A 38 -5.94 17.88 15.26
N LEU A 39 -6.28 16.62 14.98
CA LEU A 39 -6.77 16.21 13.67
C LEU A 39 -8.07 16.95 13.31
N SER A 40 -9.03 17.01 14.24
CA SER A 40 -10.31 17.70 14.04
C SER A 40 -10.12 19.20 13.77
N ALA A 41 -9.29 19.86 14.59
CA ALA A 41 -8.98 21.28 14.40
C ALA A 41 -8.25 21.52 13.08
N THR A 42 -7.33 20.63 12.69
CA THR A 42 -6.59 20.75 11.41
C THR A 42 -7.51 20.59 10.22
N ARG A 43 -8.45 19.63 10.26
CA ARG A 43 -9.50 19.48 9.23
C ARG A 43 -10.30 20.78 9.09
N ALA A 44 -10.82 21.32 10.19
CA ALA A 44 -11.61 22.55 10.18
C ALA A 44 -10.81 23.73 9.60
N ALA A 45 -9.58 23.93 10.05
CA ALA A 45 -8.70 24.99 9.56
C ALA A 45 -8.38 24.85 8.06
N ASN A 46 -8.18 23.62 7.57
CA ASN A 46 -7.93 23.35 6.15
C ASN A 46 -9.18 23.56 5.28
N VAL A 47 -10.37 23.17 5.76
CA VAL A 47 -11.64 23.41 5.05
C VAL A 47 -11.94 24.91 4.96
N GLU A 48 -11.76 25.65 6.05
CA GLU A 48 -11.96 27.09 6.06
C GLU A 48 -11.00 27.79 5.07
N LEU A 49 -9.71 27.42 5.12
CA LEU A 49 -8.71 27.94 4.19
C LEU A 49 -9.07 27.62 2.73
N LEU A 50 -9.48 26.38 2.45
CA LEU A 50 -9.88 25.95 1.12
C LEU A 50 -11.13 26.70 0.63
N ALA A 51 -12.10 26.96 1.50
CA ALA A 51 -13.30 27.74 1.14
C ALA A 51 -12.95 29.16 0.70
N LYS A 52 -12.06 29.84 1.46
CA LYS A 52 -11.57 31.19 1.12
C LYS A 52 -10.76 31.17 -0.18
N PHE A 53 -9.88 30.19 -0.35
CA PHE A 53 -9.10 30.00 -1.57
C PHE A 53 -9.99 29.71 -2.80
N ASP A 54 -10.98 28.83 -2.67
CA ASP A 54 -11.93 28.51 -3.75
C ASP A 54 -12.74 29.74 -4.19
N ALA A 55 -13.20 30.55 -3.24
CA ALA A 55 -13.90 31.79 -3.53
C ALA A 55 -13.04 32.76 -4.36
N PHE A 56 -11.77 32.92 -3.97
CA PHE A 56 -10.80 33.71 -4.73
C PHE A 56 -10.57 33.14 -6.13
N CYS A 57 -10.34 31.83 -6.24
CA CYS A 57 -10.16 31.16 -7.52
C CYS A 57 -11.35 31.36 -8.46
N ARG A 58 -12.59 31.25 -7.94
CA ARG A 58 -13.81 31.48 -8.73
C ARG A 58 -13.90 32.91 -9.24
N LEU A 59 -13.64 33.91 -8.39
CA LEU A 59 -13.67 35.32 -8.77
C LEU A 59 -12.71 35.63 -9.93
N HIS A 60 -11.57 34.94 -9.98
CA HIS A 60 -10.54 35.13 -10.99
C HIS A 60 -10.57 34.13 -12.14
N GLY A 61 -11.57 33.25 -12.21
CA GLY A 61 -11.68 32.22 -13.26
C GLY A 61 -10.51 31.22 -13.26
N ILE A 62 -9.96 30.92 -12.09
CA ILE A 62 -8.85 29.98 -11.88
C ILE A 62 -9.44 28.63 -11.49
N LYS A 63 -9.04 27.57 -12.18
CA LYS A 63 -9.41 26.20 -11.83
C LYS A 63 -8.22 25.48 -11.16
N TYR A 64 -8.46 24.93 -9.98
CA TYR A 64 -7.63 23.91 -9.33
C TYR A 64 -8.42 22.59 -9.31
N PHE A 65 -7.85 21.51 -8.80
CA PHE A 65 -8.57 20.24 -8.67
C PHE A 65 -8.06 19.39 -7.49
N ALA A 66 -8.94 18.57 -6.91
CA ALA A 66 -8.55 17.52 -5.98
C ALA A 66 -7.87 16.36 -6.72
N TYR A 67 -6.85 15.76 -6.11
CA TYR A 67 -6.27 14.50 -6.57
C TYR A 67 -5.88 13.62 -5.37
N GLY A 68 -5.44 12.38 -5.66
CA GLY A 68 -4.89 11.48 -4.65
C GLY A 68 -5.84 11.21 -3.49
N LYS A 69 -5.39 11.39 -2.25
CA LYS A 69 -6.18 11.09 -1.04
C LYS A 69 -7.40 11.98 -0.89
N THR A 70 -7.29 13.27 -1.21
CA THR A 70 -8.42 14.19 -1.14
C THR A 70 -9.50 13.77 -2.13
N LEU A 71 -9.13 13.43 -3.37
CA LEU A 71 -10.10 12.95 -4.36
C LEU A 71 -10.75 11.62 -3.96
N ARG A 72 -10.00 10.68 -3.37
CA ARG A 72 -10.58 9.46 -2.78
C ARG A 72 -11.58 9.78 -1.66
N GLY A 73 -11.26 10.74 -0.81
CA GLY A 73 -12.15 11.24 0.23
C GLY A 73 -13.45 11.81 -0.34
N VAL A 74 -13.34 12.67 -1.36
CA VAL A 74 -14.49 13.26 -2.07
C VAL A 74 -15.43 12.17 -2.59
N VAL A 75 -14.90 11.19 -3.34
CA VAL A 75 -15.72 10.13 -3.96
C VAL A 75 -16.32 9.20 -2.91
N SER A 76 -15.53 8.81 -1.90
CA SER A 76 -15.95 7.77 -0.95
C SER A 76 -16.78 8.28 0.23
N TYR A 77 -16.57 9.53 0.66
CA TYR A 77 -17.11 10.06 1.93
C TYR A 77 -17.73 11.45 1.81
N ALA A 78 -17.58 12.13 0.67
CA ALA A 78 -17.83 13.58 0.56
C ALA A 78 -17.11 14.39 1.67
N ASP A 79 -15.96 13.89 2.14
CA ASP A 79 -15.16 14.41 3.25
C ASP A 79 -13.71 13.91 3.12
N PHE A 80 -12.79 14.29 4.01
CA PHE A 80 -11.46 13.67 4.06
C PHE A 80 -11.56 12.17 4.37
N LEU A 81 -10.56 11.41 3.94
CA LEU A 81 -10.39 10.03 4.39
C LEU A 81 -10.35 9.97 5.93
N PRO A 82 -10.91 8.91 6.55
CA PRO A 82 -10.80 8.69 7.99
C PRO A 82 -9.35 8.77 8.48
N GLY A 83 -9.12 9.54 9.55
CA GLY A 83 -7.77 9.76 10.10
C GLY A 83 -6.90 10.76 9.34
N ASP A 84 -7.37 11.31 8.21
CA ASP A 84 -6.63 12.28 7.40
C ASP A 84 -7.19 13.71 7.57
N ALA A 85 -6.32 14.69 7.35
CA ALA A 85 -6.64 16.12 7.34
C ALA A 85 -5.89 16.86 6.22
N GLU A 86 -5.02 16.19 5.45
CA GLU A 86 -4.24 16.83 4.40
C GLU A 86 -5.07 17.08 3.14
N LEU A 87 -4.78 18.19 2.46
CA LEU A 87 -5.38 18.55 1.17
C LEU A 87 -4.35 18.34 0.05
N GLU A 88 -4.65 17.41 -0.85
CA GLU A 88 -3.90 17.14 -2.07
C GLU A 88 -4.60 17.81 -3.26
N LEU A 89 -4.18 19.04 -3.56
CA LEU A 89 -4.76 19.88 -4.62
C LEU A 89 -3.76 20.13 -5.75
N GLY A 90 -4.19 19.98 -6.99
CA GLY A 90 -3.40 20.22 -8.20
C GLY A 90 -3.90 21.45 -8.95
N ILE A 91 -3.04 21.99 -9.80
CA ILE A 91 -3.39 23.10 -10.69
C ILE A 91 -2.69 22.92 -12.05
N LEU A 92 -3.37 23.27 -13.13
CA LEU A 92 -2.75 23.28 -14.46
C LEU A 92 -1.87 24.53 -14.63
N ARG A 93 -0.85 24.43 -15.49
CA ARG A 93 0.11 25.53 -15.74
C ARG A 93 -0.56 26.87 -16.06
N ALA A 94 -1.54 26.89 -16.97
CA ALA A 94 -2.23 28.11 -17.36
C ALA A 94 -2.97 28.77 -16.17
N ASP A 95 -3.69 27.97 -15.38
CA ASP A 95 -4.37 28.41 -14.17
C ASP A 95 -3.41 28.87 -13.08
N TYR A 96 -2.28 28.19 -12.93
CA TYR A 96 -1.24 28.59 -12.00
C TYR A 96 -0.64 29.95 -12.35
N ASP A 97 -0.34 30.19 -13.64
CA ASP A 97 0.21 31.47 -14.06
C ASP A 97 -0.82 32.61 -13.87
N ARG A 98 -2.12 32.32 -14.07
CA ARG A 98 -3.21 33.24 -13.69
C ARG A 98 -3.26 33.52 -12.19
N LEU A 99 -3.14 32.48 -11.36
CA LEU A 99 -3.11 32.59 -9.90
C LEU A 99 -1.93 33.45 -9.42
N VAL A 100 -0.73 33.17 -9.91
CA VAL A 100 0.46 33.99 -9.61
C VAL A 100 0.24 35.44 -10.03
N GLY A 101 -0.33 35.67 -11.22
CA GLY A 101 -0.64 37.02 -11.71
C GLY A 101 -1.67 37.75 -10.84
N ALA A 102 -2.71 37.05 -10.38
CA ALA A 102 -3.73 37.60 -9.49
C ALA A 102 -3.14 37.95 -8.12
N CYS A 103 -2.43 37.01 -7.48
CA CYS A 103 -1.85 37.24 -6.16
C CYS A 103 -0.77 38.33 -6.14
N ARG A 104 -0.01 38.51 -7.23
CA ARG A 104 1.01 39.58 -7.33
C ARG A 104 0.43 41.00 -7.36
N ARG A 105 -0.86 41.14 -7.66
CA ARG A 105 -1.53 42.44 -7.70
C ARG A 105 -2.15 42.81 -6.35
N LEU A 106 -2.18 41.88 -5.39
CA LEU A 106 -2.77 42.11 -4.08
C LEU A 106 -1.89 43.04 -3.24
N THR A 107 -2.51 43.97 -2.52
CA THR A 107 -1.88 44.74 -1.45
C THR A 107 -1.78 43.91 -0.18
N ASP A 108 -0.96 44.36 0.78
CA ASP A 108 -0.86 43.68 2.09
C ASP A 108 -2.22 43.69 2.84
N GLU A 109 -3.00 44.77 2.71
CA GLU A 109 -4.36 44.89 3.27
C GLU A 109 -5.32 43.85 2.65
N GLU A 110 -5.30 43.70 1.31
CA GLU A 110 -6.12 42.69 0.63
C GLU A 110 -5.72 41.25 1.02
N VAL A 111 -4.43 41.01 1.27
CA VAL A 111 -3.94 39.71 1.77
C VAL A 111 -4.43 39.43 3.20
N GLU A 112 -4.44 40.45 4.06
CA GLU A 112 -5.02 40.36 5.41
C GLU A 112 -6.53 40.07 5.36
N GLU A 113 -7.28 40.75 4.49
CA GLU A 113 -8.71 40.50 4.29
C GLU A 113 -9.01 39.09 3.77
N LEU A 114 -8.16 38.57 2.87
CA LEU A 114 -8.25 37.17 2.42
C LEU A 114 -7.99 36.18 3.56
N GLY A 115 -7.20 36.56 4.56
CA GLY A 115 -6.84 35.71 5.71
C GLY A 115 -5.87 34.57 5.35
N TRP A 116 -5.31 34.56 4.14
CA TRP A 116 -4.34 33.57 3.68
C TRP A 116 -3.36 34.20 2.69
N ARG A 117 -2.20 33.54 2.55
CA ARG A 117 -1.16 33.96 1.60
C ARG A 117 -0.74 32.85 0.67
N PHE A 118 -0.26 33.24 -0.51
CA PHE A 118 0.30 32.34 -1.51
C PHE A 118 1.82 32.43 -1.55
N ASP A 119 2.49 31.41 -1.03
CA ASP A 119 3.94 31.33 -0.96
C ASP A 119 4.47 30.57 -2.19
N THR A 120 5.09 31.26 -3.13
CA THR A 120 5.78 30.63 -4.28
C THR A 120 7.24 30.25 -3.98
N THR A 121 7.74 30.63 -2.80
CA THR A 121 9.10 30.40 -2.34
C THR A 121 9.12 29.57 -1.06
N PHE A 122 10.30 29.13 -0.63
CA PHE A 122 10.39 28.31 0.59
C PHE A 122 10.04 29.11 1.85
N ALA A 123 9.22 28.50 2.73
CA ALA A 123 8.83 29.09 4.02
C ALA A 123 10.00 29.35 4.98
N LYS A 124 11.08 28.55 4.92
CA LYS A 124 12.26 28.75 5.77
C LYS A 124 12.93 30.08 5.40
N LYS A 125 13.09 30.99 6.38
CA LYS A 125 13.70 32.33 6.21
C LYS A 125 14.98 32.34 5.38
N ARG A 126 15.85 31.35 5.57
CA ARG A 126 17.12 31.19 4.81
C ARG A 126 16.97 30.89 3.31
N TYR A 127 15.78 30.52 2.85
CA TYR A 127 15.48 30.13 1.46
C TYR A 127 14.33 30.93 0.85
N ARG A 128 13.91 32.03 1.49
CA ARG A 128 12.74 32.83 1.09
C ARG A 128 12.81 33.42 -0.32
N ASP A 129 14.00 33.55 -0.91
CA ASP A 129 14.21 34.09 -2.28
C ASP A 129 14.37 33.00 -3.35
N ILE A 130 14.07 31.75 -2.99
CA ILE A 130 14.20 30.57 -3.84
C ILE A 130 12.82 30.03 -4.14
N ASP A 131 12.49 29.90 -5.42
CA ASP A 131 11.22 29.28 -5.85
C ASP A 131 11.08 27.88 -5.24
N ALA A 132 9.95 27.65 -4.58
CA ALA A 132 9.62 26.37 -3.99
C ALA A 132 9.32 25.33 -5.08
N ILE A 133 9.47 24.05 -4.73
CA ILE A 133 9.07 22.96 -5.62
C ILE A 133 7.54 22.92 -5.75
N TYR A 134 6.87 23.14 -4.63
CA TYR A 134 5.43 23.24 -4.52
C TYR A 134 5.09 24.60 -3.92
N PRO A 135 4.36 25.44 -4.65
CA PRO A 135 3.68 26.58 -4.09
C PRO A 135 2.82 26.14 -2.91
N ARG A 136 2.67 26.99 -1.90
CA ARG A 136 1.89 26.69 -0.71
C ARG A 136 0.87 27.79 -0.45
N VAL A 137 -0.33 27.39 -0.09
CA VAL A 137 -1.36 28.28 0.45
C VAL A 137 -1.37 28.06 1.95
N THR A 138 -1.26 29.15 2.72
CA THR A 138 -1.17 29.09 4.19
C THR A 138 -2.11 30.12 4.79
N ALA A 139 -2.91 29.71 5.79
CA ALA A 139 -3.70 30.63 6.60
C ALA A 139 -2.78 31.60 7.36
N LEU A 140 -3.16 32.87 7.48
CA LEU A 140 -2.38 33.85 8.24
C LEU A 140 -2.48 33.56 9.74
N GLU A 141 -3.71 33.39 10.22
CA GLU A 141 -3.99 33.15 11.61
C GLU A 141 -4.02 31.65 11.93
N PRO A 142 -3.42 31.23 13.07
CA PRO A 142 -3.57 29.88 13.56
C PRO A 142 -4.93 29.69 14.26
N THR A 143 -5.51 28.50 14.15
CA THR A 143 -6.74 28.09 14.80
C THR A 143 -6.40 27.38 16.12
N PRO A 144 -7.02 27.75 17.26
CA PRO A 144 -6.83 27.04 18.52
C PRO A 144 -7.41 25.63 18.45
N VAL A 145 -6.75 24.67 19.09
CA VAL A 145 -7.30 23.31 19.26
C VAL A 145 -8.21 23.32 20.48
N LEU A 146 -9.48 23.00 20.26
CA LEU A 146 -10.51 23.02 21.30
C LEU A 146 -11.03 21.61 21.59
N TYR A 147 -11.35 21.35 22.85
CA TYR A 147 -12.11 20.19 23.31
C TYR A 147 -13.21 20.67 24.24
N ASP A 148 -14.48 20.40 23.89
CA ASP A 148 -15.65 20.86 24.64
C ASP A 148 -15.61 22.37 24.96
N GLY A 149 -15.23 23.18 23.95
CA GLY A 149 -15.09 24.63 24.07
C GLY A 149 -13.88 25.13 24.85
N LYS A 150 -13.02 24.25 25.37
CA LYS A 150 -11.81 24.61 26.13
C LYS A 150 -10.54 24.38 25.31
N VAL A 151 -9.53 25.22 25.51
CA VAL A 151 -8.23 25.12 24.83
C VAL A 151 -7.49 23.87 25.29
N VAL A 152 -6.97 23.10 24.33
CA VAL A 152 -6.11 21.94 24.58
C VAL A 152 -4.66 22.43 24.70
N PHE A 153 -3.89 21.84 25.62
CA PHE A 153 -2.49 22.22 25.87
C PHE A 153 -1.54 21.07 25.49
N ASP A 154 -0.33 21.43 25.04
CA ASP A 154 0.72 20.47 24.73
C ASP A 154 1.47 19.97 25.99
N GLY A 155 2.48 19.11 25.81
CA GLY A 155 3.29 18.59 26.91
C GLY A 155 4.11 19.64 27.67
N SER A 156 4.22 20.85 27.11
CA SER A 156 4.89 22.02 27.70
C SER A 156 3.90 23.00 28.33
N SER A 157 2.62 22.63 28.45
CA SER A 157 1.53 23.50 28.93
C SER A 157 1.29 24.74 28.06
N LEU A 158 1.62 24.69 26.77
CA LEU A 158 1.32 25.77 25.83
C LEU A 158 0.00 25.50 25.09
N PRO A 159 -0.82 26.53 24.82
CA PRO A 159 -2.01 26.41 23.99
C PRO A 159 -1.69 25.76 22.64
N MET A 160 -2.33 24.65 22.34
CA MET A 160 -2.18 24.00 21.05
C MET A 160 -2.89 24.82 19.98
N GLN A 161 -2.19 25.05 18.88
CA GLN A 161 -2.71 25.73 17.73
C GLN A 161 -2.31 24.97 16.48
N VAL A 162 -3.22 24.95 15.50
CA VAL A 162 -2.99 24.40 14.18
C VAL A 162 -3.09 25.53 13.17
N ARG A 163 -2.43 25.39 12.03
CA ARG A 163 -2.52 26.39 10.96
C ARG A 163 -2.90 25.69 9.67
N GLY A 164 -4.02 26.12 9.08
CA GLY A 164 -4.45 25.62 7.79
C GLY A 164 -3.36 25.84 6.75
N SER A 165 -3.00 24.79 6.01
CA SER A 165 -2.09 24.92 4.88
C SER A 165 -2.19 23.74 3.92
N PHE A 166 -1.95 24.00 2.65
CA PHE A 166 -1.85 22.95 1.64
C PHE A 166 -0.85 23.32 0.54
N GLU A 167 -0.26 22.28 -0.07
CA GLU A 167 0.61 22.44 -1.24
C GLU A 167 -0.23 22.41 -2.51
N LEU A 168 0.16 23.23 -3.49
CA LEU A 168 -0.51 23.35 -4.77
C LEU A 168 0.46 23.02 -5.92
N PRO A 169 0.85 21.75 -6.09
CA PRO A 169 1.69 21.30 -7.19
C PRO A 169 1.08 21.61 -8.57
N VAL A 170 1.96 22.02 -9.48
CA VAL A 170 1.60 22.27 -10.88
C VAL A 170 1.71 20.99 -11.71
N PHE A 171 0.64 20.69 -12.46
CA PHE A 171 0.61 19.65 -13.47
C PHE A 171 1.02 20.25 -14.82
N GLU A 172 2.05 19.67 -15.42
CA GLU A 172 2.66 20.16 -16.65
C GLU A 172 2.31 19.22 -17.81
N GLU A 173 2.15 19.79 -19.01
CA GLU A 173 2.08 19.05 -20.26
C GLU A 173 3.32 18.16 -20.43
N VAL A 174 3.09 16.92 -20.87
CA VAL A 174 4.15 15.95 -21.13
C VAL A 174 3.99 15.31 -22.50
N PRO A 175 5.10 14.87 -23.12
CA PRO A 175 5.04 14.29 -24.47
C PRO A 175 4.08 13.12 -24.58
N ASP A 176 3.40 13.03 -25.71
CA ASP A 176 2.49 11.93 -26.00
C ASP A 176 3.26 10.67 -26.43
N ASP A 177 4.32 10.84 -27.22
CA ASP A 177 5.26 9.76 -27.53
C ASP A 177 5.90 9.19 -26.26
N PHE A 178 5.72 7.88 -26.07
CA PHE A 178 6.20 7.13 -24.93
C PHE A 178 7.71 7.30 -24.72
N PHE A 179 8.53 7.22 -25.77
CA PHE A 179 9.98 7.26 -25.64
C PHE A 179 10.48 8.65 -25.24
N THR A 180 9.91 9.70 -25.84
CA THR A 180 10.20 11.09 -25.52
C THR A 180 9.74 11.43 -24.11
N ARG A 181 8.55 10.98 -23.71
CA ARG A 181 8.02 11.11 -22.35
C ARG A 181 8.90 10.42 -21.32
N LYS A 182 9.32 9.18 -21.60
CA LYS A 182 10.24 8.41 -20.75
C LYS A 182 11.59 9.10 -20.59
N LYS A 183 12.14 9.66 -21.67
CA LYS A 183 13.39 10.47 -21.63
C LYS A 183 13.20 11.72 -20.78
N PHE A 184 12.07 12.41 -20.94
CA PHE A 184 11.72 13.60 -20.16
C PHE A 184 11.64 13.28 -18.66
N PHE A 185 10.92 12.22 -18.28
CA PHE A 185 10.83 11.79 -16.88
C PHE A 185 12.16 11.40 -16.27
N ARG A 186 13.06 10.76 -17.01
CA ARG A 186 14.43 10.48 -16.53
C ARG A 186 15.18 11.76 -16.18
N GLN A 187 15.01 12.80 -17.00
CA GLN A 187 15.66 14.10 -16.77
C GLN A 187 15.07 14.80 -15.54
N MET A 188 13.73 14.81 -15.41
CA MET A 188 13.05 15.39 -14.25
C MET A 188 13.44 14.67 -12.96
N LYS A 189 13.42 13.33 -12.95
CA LYS A 189 13.88 12.52 -11.82
C LYS A 189 15.31 12.87 -11.39
N ARG A 190 16.22 13.07 -12.34
CA ARG A 190 17.60 13.49 -12.07
C ARG A 190 17.66 14.88 -11.43
N ARG A 191 16.83 15.83 -11.86
CA ARG A 191 16.80 17.20 -11.29
C ARG A 191 16.16 17.21 -9.90
N ASN A 192 15.01 16.55 -9.71
CA ASN A 192 14.38 16.38 -8.39
C ASN A 192 15.35 15.77 -7.38
N THR A 193 16.12 14.77 -7.83
CA THR A 193 17.19 14.15 -7.04
C THR A 193 18.28 15.13 -6.62
N ILE A 194 18.75 15.96 -7.55
CA ILE A 194 19.82 16.92 -7.29
C ILE A 194 19.33 17.97 -6.29
N MET A 195 18.10 18.46 -6.47
CA MET A 195 17.46 19.40 -5.56
C MET A 195 17.36 18.82 -4.14
N LYS A 196 16.78 17.62 -3.99
CA LYS A 196 16.69 16.92 -2.68
C LYS A 196 18.08 16.76 -2.03
N ARG A 197 19.09 16.34 -2.79
CA ARG A 197 20.46 16.19 -2.26
C ARG A 197 21.08 17.52 -1.83
N ALA A 198 20.83 18.60 -2.57
CA ALA A 198 21.33 19.93 -2.22
C ALA A 198 20.63 20.48 -0.96
N MET A 199 19.33 20.23 -0.79
CA MET A 199 18.60 20.59 0.43
C MET A 199 19.11 19.80 1.64
N ASN A 200 19.14 18.47 1.56
CA ASN A 200 19.59 17.62 2.67
C ASN A 200 21.03 17.95 3.09
N ALA A 201 21.94 18.18 2.13
CA ALA A 201 23.33 18.55 2.44
C ALA A 201 23.47 19.88 3.21
N ARG A 202 22.47 20.77 3.12
CA ARG A 202 22.44 22.06 3.84
C ARG A 202 21.66 21.99 5.15
N GLU A 203 20.77 21.01 5.31
CA GLU A 203 20.10 20.72 6.59
C GLU A 203 21.03 20.04 7.59
N LEU A 204 21.94 19.17 7.13
CA LEU A 204 22.98 18.56 7.96
C LEU A 204 23.96 19.57 8.62
N MET A 205 23.94 20.83 8.18
CA MET A 205 24.81 21.89 8.69
C MET A 205 24.23 22.64 9.90
N ILE A 206 22.94 22.48 10.20
CA ILE A 206 22.25 23.30 11.20
C ILE A 206 21.33 22.39 12.01
N ASP A 207 21.76 21.97 13.20
CA ASP A 207 20.81 21.64 14.27
C ASP A 207 20.36 22.93 14.98
N ASP A 208 19.33 22.82 15.82
CA ASP A 208 18.74 23.96 16.52
C ASP A 208 19.70 24.62 17.54
N GLU A 209 20.85 23.99 17.82
CA GLU A 209 21.94 24.51 18.67
C GLU A 209 23.16 25.00 17.86
N GLY A 210 23.11 24.94 16.52
CA GLY A 210 24.20 25.36 15.62
C GLY A 210 25.35 24.35 15.47
N VAL A 211 25.21 23.11 15.94
CA VAL A 211 26.23 22.06 15.84
C VAL A 211 26.06 21.26 14.54
N THR A 212 27.18 20.99 13.87
CA THR A 212 27.21 20.28 12.59
C THR A 212 27.33 18.77 12.82
N ARG A 213 26.30 17.97 12.48
CA ARG A 213 26.39 16.50 12.49
C ARG A 213 26.67 15.95 11.09
N PHE A 214 27.77 15.22 10.94
CA PHE A 214 28.13 14.56 9.68
C PHE A 214 27.33 13.28 9.46
N GLN A 215 26.55 13.22 8.38
CA GLN A 215 25.97 11.97 7.89
C GLN A 215 26.87 11.37 6.80
N HIS A 216 27.29 10.11 6.97
CA HIS A 216 28.06 9.37 5.97
C HIS A 216 27.32 9.35 4.62
N GLY A 217 27.90 9.97 3.58
CA GLY A 217 27.40 9.90 2.20
C GLY A 217 26.96 11.21 1.53
N ALA A 218 26.92 12.35 2.24
CA ALA A 218 26.64 13.65 1.63
C ALA A 218 27.85 14.13 0.80
N ARG A 219 27.83 13.94 -0.54
CA ARG A 219 28.94 14.38 -1.41
C ARG A 219 29.11 15.90 -1.35
N LEU A 220 30.31 16.37 -1.00
CA LEU A 220 30.69 17.80 -0.91
C LEU A 220 30.19 18.66 -2.08
N ARG A 221 30.20 18.12 -3.31
CA ARG A 221 29.74 18.85 -4.51
C ARG A 221 28.30 19.37 -4.45
N TYR A 222 27.40 18.75 -3.68
CA TYR A 222 26.02 19.22 -3.55
C TYR A 222 25.88 20.39 -2.58
N ARG A 223 26.89 20.62 -1.72
CA ARG A 223 26.97 21.75 -0.79
C ARG A 223 27.15 23.06 -1.54
N PHE A 224 28.04 23.06 -2.53
CA PHE A 224 28.38 24.24 -3.34
C PHE A 224 27.40 24.50 -4.49
N LEU A 225 26.45 23.60 -4.76
CA LEU A 225 25.44 23.82 -5.80
C LEU A 225 24.43 24.89 -5.31
N PRO A 226 24.27 26.03 -5.98
CA PRO A 226 23.30 27.05 -5.57
C PRO A 226 21.86 26.50 -5.67
N LEU A 227 21.11 26.51 -4.56
CA LEU A 227 19.71 26.04 -4.55
C LEU A 227 18.82 26.83 -5.53
N ARG A 228 19.08 28.13 -5.72
CA ARG A 228 18.40 28.94 -6.75
C ARG A 228 18.58 28.37 -8.15
N PHE A 229 19.81 27.99 -8.50
CA PHE A 229 20.11 27.38 -9.78
C PHE A 229 19.50 25.98 -9.92
N ALA A 230 19.53 25.18 -8.84
CA ALA A 230 18.91 23.85 -8.84
C ALA A 230 17.37 23.91 -8.98
N SER A 231 16.72 24.86 -8.29
CA SER A 231 15.27 25.12 -8.40
C SER A 231 14.91 25.64 -9.79
N TRP A 232 15.63 26.66 -10.29
CA TRP A 232 15.43 27.21 -11.63
C TRP A 232 15.55 26.13 -12.72
N LEU A 233 16.59 25.29 -12.69
CA LEU A 233 16.76 24.20 -13.66
C LEU A 233 15.61 23.20 -13.65
N MET A 234 15.03 22.94 -12.48
CA MET A 234 13.91 22.03 -12.32
C MET A 234 12.64 22.64 -12.93
N HIS A 235 12.29 23.87 -12.56
CA HIS A 235 11.13 24.59 -13.10
C HIS A 235 11.24 24.83 -14.60
N HIS A 236 12.41 25.29 -15.07
CA HIS A 236 12.68 25.49 -16.49
C HIS A 236 12.51 24.18 -17.27
N ARG A 237 12.96 23.05 -16.73
CA ARG A 237 12.79 21.76 -17.41
C ARG A 237 11.35 21.27 -17.37
N ALA A 238 10.65 21.44 -16.25
CA ALA A 238 9.24 21.07 -16.10
C ALA A 238 8.38 21.72 -17.21
N ARG A 239 8.64 22.99 -17.50
CA ARG A 239 7.92 23.79 -18.51
C ARG A 239 8.34 23.53 -19.95
N LYS A 240 9.18 22.54 -20.24
CA LYS A 240 9.70 22.30 -21.60
C LYS A 240 8.60 22.15 -22.66
N TYR A 241 7.51 21.49 -22.28
CA TYR A 241 6.40 21.15 -23.17
C TYR A 241 5.14 21.96 -22.89
N ALA A 242 5.21 22.95 -22.00
CA ALA A 242 4.06 23.80 -21.71
C ALA A 242 3.61 24.55 -22.98
N GLY A 243 2.30 24.56 -23.25
CA GLY A 243 1.70 25.24 -24.38
C GLY A 243 2.02 24.60 -25.73
N ARG A 244 2.40 23.31 -25.77
CA ARG A 244 2.68 22.59 -27.02
C ARG A 244 1.50 21.75 -27.50
N GLY A 245 0.39 21.76 -26.79
CA GLY A 245 -0.82 21.03 -27.15
C GLY A 245 -0.65 19.53 -26.94
N MET A 246 0.07 19.12 -25.88
CA MET A 246 0.17 17.70 -25.54
C MET A 246 -1.17 17.20 -24.98
N SER A 247 -1.53 15.96 -25.29
CA SER A 247 -2.76 15.34 -24.77
C SER A 247 -2.64 14.89 -23.31
N ASN A 248 -1.43 14.88 -22.74
CA ASN A 248 -1.18 14.36 -21.39
C ASN A 248 -0.56 15.40 -20.44
N VAL A 249 -0.94 15.33 -19.16
CA VAL A 249 -0.37 16.14 -18.08
C VAL A 249 0.07 15.29 -16.90
N THR A 250 1.03 15.79 -16.10
CA THR A 250 1.45 15.14 -14.86
C THR A 250 2.24 16.07 -13.95
N ARG A 251 2.28 15.78 -12.65
CA ARG A 251 3.20 16.44 -11.72
C ARG A 251 4.62 15.94 -11.97
N VAL A 252 5.49 16.80 -12.50
CA VAL A 252 6.89 16.45 -12.83
C VAL A 252 7.93 17.03 -11.87
N ALA A 253 7.60 18.10 -11.16
CA ALA A 253 8.44 18.67 -10.11
C ALA A 253 8.24 17.92 -8.78
N GLY A 254 9.35 17.55 -8.14
CA GLY A 254 9.37 16.73 -6.92
C GLY A 254 8.96 15.26 -7.13
N TRP A 255 7.86 14.80 -6.53
CA TRP A 255 7.31 13.45 -6.69
C TRP A 255 6.46 13.35 -7.97
N ARG A 256 6.70 12.31 -8.77
CA ARG A 256 5.91 12.07 -9.98
C ARG A 256 4.52 11.54 -9.59
N SER A 257 3.47 12.11 -10.19
CA SER A 257 2.11 11.53 -10.16
C SER A 257 1.88 10.61 -11.36
N VAL A 258 0.71 9.97 -11.40
CA VAL A 258 0.23 9.29 -12.60
C VAL A 258 0.17 10.28 -13.77
N THR A 259 0.41 9.78 -14.99
CA THR A 259 0.24 10.55 -16.22
C THR A 259 -1.21 10.40 -16.65
N VAL A 260 -1.86 11.51 -16.98
CA VAL A 260 -3.30 11.52 -17.22
C VAL A 260 -3.64 12.37 -18.44
N PRO A 261 -4.75 12.08 -19.13
CA PRO A 261 -5.24 12.91 -20.23
C PRO A 261 -5.59 14.32 -19.75
N ILE A 262 -5.26 15.34 -20.56
CA ILE A 262 -5.64 16.73 -20.28
C ILE A 262 -7.17 16.95 -20.39
N THR A 263 -7.83 16.12 -21.19
CA THR A 263 -9.29 16.13 -21.40
C THR A 263 -10.07 15.89 -20.11
N ASP A 264 -9.53 15.09 -19.18
CA ASP A 264 -10.12 14.85 -17.87
C ASP A 264 -10.25 16.13 -17.02
N PHE A 265 -9.50 17.19 -17.36
CA PHE A 265 -9.51 18.49 -16.70
C PHE A 265 -10.21 19.62 -17.48
N GLY A 266 -10.61 19.38 -18.73
CA GLY A 266 -11.25 20.42 -19.54
C GLY A 266 -12.59 20.85 -18.94
N GLU A 267 -13.44 19.87 -18.65
CA GLU A 267 -14.77 20.03 -18.07
C GLU A 267 -14.81 19.51 -16.62
N MET A 268 -13.88 19.97 -15.78
CA MET A 268 -13.89 19.64 -14.35
C MET A 268 -15.28 19.88 -13.73
N GLN A 269 -15.71 18.94 -12.89
CA GLN A 269 -16.96 19.00 -12.15
C GLN A 269 -16.74 19.53 -10.73
N ARG A 270 -17.83 19.89 -10.03
CA ARG A 270 -17.79 20.26 -8.61
C ARG A 270 -18.52 19.20 -7.79
N LEU A 271 -17.83 18.66 -6.79
CA LEU A 271 -18.37 17.64 -5.90
C LEU A 271 -18.37 18.14 -4.45
N PRO A 272 -19.29 17.63 -3.60
CA PRO A 272 -19.29 17.94 -2.17
C PRO A 272 -18.03 17.42 -1.47
N PHE A 273 -17.46 18.25 -0.58
CA PHE A 273 -16.30 17.89 0.25
C PHE A 273 -16.35 18.66 1.56
N ALA A 274 -16.49 17.97 2.69
CA ALA A 274 -16.45 18.54 4.04
C ALA A 274 -17.37 19.77 4.21
N GLY A 275 -18.56 19.74 3.61
CA GLY A 275 -19.54 20.83 3.66
C GLY A 275 -19.32 21.97 2.64
N ILE A 276 -18.27 21.91 1.82
CA ILE A 276 -18.03 22.84 0.70
C ILE A 276 -18.09 22.10 -0.64
N GLN A 277 -17.92 22.84 -1.74
CA GLN A 277 -17.83 22.31 -3.09
C GLN A 277 -16.40 22.43 -3.61
N ILE A 278 -15.83 21.36 -4.13
CA ILE A 278 -14.44 21.32 -4.63
C ILE A 278 -14.40 20.91 -6.10
N TYR A 279 -13.44 21.44 -6.86
CA TYR A 279 -13.21 21.00 -8.24
C TYR A 279 -12.59 19.60 -8.30
N CYS A 280 -13.14 18.74 -9.14
CA CYS A 280 -12.70 17.38 -9.39
C CYS A 280 -12.57 17.11 -10.90
N PRO A 281 -11.69 16.18 -11.31
CA PRO A 281 -11.69 15.64 -12.66
C PRO A 281 -13.06 15.09 -13.05
N ILE A 282 -13.37 15.07 -14.35
CA ILE A 282 -14.69 14.60 -14.84
C ILE A 282 -14.91 13.10 -14.60
N ARG A 283 -13.83 12.31 -14.56
CA ARG A 283 -13.82 10.88 -14.21
C ARG A 283 -13.03 10.64 -12.93
N PRO A 284 -13.58 10.96 -11.74
CA PRO A 284 -12.85 10.87 -10.47
C PRO A 284 -12.61 9.41 -10.05
N ASP A 285 -13.41 8.47 -10.54
CA ASP A 285 -13.31 7.02 -10.44
C ASP A 285 -11.99 6.47 -10.99
N ILE A 286 -11.49 7.02 -12.09
CA ILE A 286 -10.18 6.64 -12.65
C ILE A 286 -9.04 7.05 -11.72
N TRP A 287 -9.25 8.08 -10.92
CA TRP A 287 -8.24 8.67 -10.05
C TRP A 287 -8.29 8.14 -8.61
N ALA A 288 -9.43 7.62 -8.19
CA ALA A 288 -9.71 7.10 -6.88
C ALA A 288 -10.26 5.68 -7.01
N LYS A 289 -9.52 4.65 -6.52
CA LYS A 289 -10.10 3.30 -6.39
C LYS A 289 -11.40 3.43 -5.61
N GLU A 290 -12.54 3.21 -6.26
CA GLU A 290 -13.80 3.11 -5.55
C GLU A 290 -13.70 1.92 -4.60
N PRO A 291 -14.21 2.06 -3.37
CA PRO A 291 -14.20 0.97 -2.43
C PRO A 291 -15.14 -0.13 -2.92
N ILE A 292 -14.68 -1.38 -2.95
CA ILE A 292 -15.57 -2.52 -3.20
C ILE A 292 -16.41 -2.71 -1.95
N ILE A 293 -17.71 -2.41 -2.05
CA ILE A 293 -18.66 -2.54 -0.93
C ILE A 293 -19.32 -3.92 -0.94
N GLU A 294 -19.62 -4.44 -2.13
CA GLU A 294 -20.25 -5.74 -2.38
C GLU A 294 -19.49 -6.50 -3.46
N THR A 295 -19.61 -7.84 -3.47
CA THR A 295 -18.99 -8.70 -4.47
C THR A 295 -19.55 -8.37 -5.85
N THR A 296 -18.68 -7.97 -6.77
CA THR A 296 -19.08 -7.76 -8.16
C THR A 296 -19.39 -9.10 -8.84
N PRO A 297 -20.20 -9.13 -9.91
CA PRO A 297 -20.46 -10.36 -10.66
C PRO A 297 -19.18 -11.06 -11.15
N GLU A 298 -18.18 -10.28 -11.56
CA GLU A 298 -16.88 -10.78 -12.01
C GLU A 298 -16.14 -11.45 -10.85
N LEU A 299 -16.03 -10.77 -9.70
CA LEU A 299 -15.37 -11.35 -8.52
C LEU A 299 -16.10 -12.61 -8.02
N ARG A 300 -17.44 -12.64 -8.14
CA ARG A 300 -18.21 -13.84 -7.76
C ARG A 300 -17.85 -15.04 -8.61
N ARG A 301 -17.60 -14.88 -9.92
CA ARG A 301 -17.14 -16.00 -10.77
C ARG A 301 -15.80 -16.55 -10.30
N LEU A 302 -14.84 -15.67 -10.04
CA LEU A 302 -13.54 -16.05 -9.49
C LEU A 302 -13.66 -16.80 -8.15
N GLN A 303 -14.58 -16.37 -7.28
CA GLN A 303 -14.88 -17.03 -6.00
C GLN A 303 -15.49 -18.43 -6.19
N GLU A 304 -16.36 -18.63 -7.17
CA GLU A 304 -16.90 -19.96 -7.51
C GLU A 304 -15.82 -20.89 -8.06
N ASP A 305 -14.94 -20.42 -8.95
CA ASP A 305 -13.81 -21.22 -9.45
C ASP A 305 -12.89 -21.65 -8.31
N ALA A 306 -12.60 -20.75 -7.36
CA ALA A 306 -11.82 -21.07 -6.17
C ALA A 306 -12.51 -22.13 -5.29
N LYS A 307 -13.84 -22.10 -5.16
CA LYS A 307 -14.62 -23.12 -4.43
C LYS A 307 -14.52 -24.50 -5.07
N GLU A 308 -14.47 -24.59 -6.40
CA GLU A 308 -14.28 -25.87 -7.09
C GLU A 308 -12.93 -26.50 -6.76
N ILE A 309 -11.86 -25.69 -6.69
CA ILE A 309 -10.53 -26.16 -6.29
C ILE A 309 -10.56 -26.71 -4.86
N VAL A 310 -11.23 -26.00 -3.93
CA VAL A 310 -11.35 -26.47 -2.54
C VAL A 310 -12.17 -27.76 -2.44
N ALA A 311 -13.25 -27.90 -3.21
CA ALA A 311 -14.04 -29.14 -3.24
C ALA A 311 -13.17 -30.34 -3.65
N GLU A 312 -12.28 -30.16 -4.62
CA GLU A 312 -11.34 -31.20 -5.04
C GLU A 312 -10.28 -31.49 -3.97
N ILE A 313 -9.71 -30.45 -3.34
CA ILE A 313 -8.79 -30.62 -2.19
C ILE A 313 -9.48 -31.39 -1.08
N ASP A 314 -10.71 -31.02 -0.72
CA ASP A 314 -11.47 -31.65 0.35
C ASP A 314 -11.71 -33.13 0.06
N ARG A 315 -12.12 -33.47 -1.18
CA ARG A 315 -12.27 -34.86 -1.63
C ARG A 315 -10.98 -35.66 -1.49
N ILE A 316 -9.83 -35.08 -1.83
CA ILE A 316 -8.51 -35.73 -1.71
C ILE A 316 -8.14 -35.90 -0.23
N CYS A 317 -8.28 -34.85 0.58
CA CYS A 317 -8.00 -34.88 2.01
C CYS A 317 -8.85 -35.92 2.74
N GLN A 318 -10.14 -36.06 2.39
CA GLN A 318 -11.00 -37.12 2.91
C GLN A 318 -10.48 -38.53 2.57
N LYS A 319 -10.01 -38.76 1.34
CA LYS A 319 -9.42 -40.04 0.92
C LYS A 319 -8.11 -40.35 1.65
N LEU A 320 -7.31 -39.34 1.93
CA LEU A 320 -6.01 -39.46 2.61
C LEU A 320 -6.11 -39.45 4.14
N GLY A 321 -7.29 -39.15 4.69
CA GLY A 321 -7.49 -38.95 6.13
C GLY A 321 -6.75 -37.71 6.66
N ILE A 322 -6.56 -36.69 5.83
CA ILE A 322 -5.89 -35.43 6.18
C ILE A 322 -6.94 -34.42 6.66
N GLN A 323 -6.71 -33.79 7.80
CA GLN A 323 -7.53 -32.68 8.28
C GLN A 323 -6.81 -31.35 8.02
N TYR A 324 -7.14 -30.71 6.89
CA TYR A 324 -6.78 -29.30 6.68
C TYR A 324 -7.71 -28.40 7.50
N PHE A 325 -7.42 -27.10 7.53
CA PHE A 325 -8.29 -26.09 8.11
C PHE A 325 -8.18 -24.77 7.33
N ALA A 326 -9.25 -24.00 7.23
CA ALA A 326 -9.21 -22.66 6.67
C ALA A 326 -8.37 -21.73 7.56
N CYS A 327 -7.62 -20.81 6.95
CA CYS A 327 -6.83 -19.82 7.69
C CYS A 327 -6.95 -18.42 7.05
N GLY A 328 -6.30 -17.42 7.65
CA GLY A 328 -6.19 -16.08 7.07
C GLY A 328 -7.53 -15.43 6.70
N GLY A 329 -7.59 -14.91 5.47
CA GLY A 329 -8.76 -14.20 4.92
C GLY A 329 -9.98 -15.09 4.81
N THR A 330 -9.81 -16.37 4.44
CA THR A 330 -10.90 -17.34 4.32
C THR A 330 -11.57 -17.60 5.67
N MET A 331 -10.80 -17.85 6.72
CA MET A 331 -11.37 -18.04 8.06
C MET A 331 -12.07 -16.78 8.56
N LEU A 332 -11.50 -15.59 8.30
CA LEU A 332 -12.13 -14.33 8.64
C LEU A 332 -13.45 -14.12 7.87
N GLY A 333 -13.47 -14.49 6.59
CA GLY A 333 -14.67 -14.49 5.76
C GLY A 333 -15.78 -15.33 6.37
N TYR A 334 -15.48 -16.58 6.74
CA TYR A 334 -16.45 -17.45 7.38
C TYR A 334 -17.04 -16.81 8.65
N VAL A 335 -16.19 -16.42 9.60
CA VAL A 335 -16.64 -15.94 10.91
C VAL A 335 -17.40 -14.61 10.80
N ARG A 336 -17.01 -13.74 9.87
CA ARG A 336 -17.59 -12.38 9.75
C ARG A 336 -18.73 -12.26 8.75
N HIS A 337 -18.70 -13.05 7.67
CA HIS A 337 -19.62 -12.93 6.53
C HIS A 337 -20.35 -14.24 6.19
N GLY A 338 -20.02 -15.36 6.82
CA GLY A 338 -20.61 -16.67 6.52
C GLY A 338 -20.10 -17.30 5.21
N GLY A 339 -19.05 -16.73 4.61
CA GLY A 339 -18.56 -17.07 3.28
C GLY A 339 -17.38 -16.17 2.91
N PHE A 340 -17.19 -15.86 1.64
CA PHE A 340 -16.14 -14.92 1.23
C PHE A 340 -16.31 -13.53 1.85
N ILE A 341 -15.18 -12.86 2.11
CA ILE A 341 -15.19 -11.42 2.29
C ILE A 341 -15.53 -10.80 0.90
N PRO A 342 -16.45 -9.81 0.81
CA PRO A 342 -16.98 -9.37 -0.49
C PRO A 342 -15.97 -8.80 -1.50
N TRP A 343 -14.76 -8.49 -1.08
CA TRP A 343 -13.69 -7.94 -1.91
C TRP A 343 -12.46 -8.84 -1.97
N ASP A 344 -12.52 -10.05 -1.42
CA ASP A 344 -11.42 -11.00 -1.34
C ASP A 344 -11.53 -12.01 -2.49
N ASP A 345 -10.39 -12.41 -3.05
CA ASP A 345 -10.27 -13.08 -4.34
C ASP A 345 -9.54 -14.44 -4.27
N ASP A 346 -9.16 -14.90 -3.08
CA ASP A 346 -8.49 -16.17 -2.87
C ASP A 346 -9.00 -16.97 -1.66
N ILE A 347 -8.55 -18.22 -1.58
CA ILE A 347 -8.77 -19.11 -0.44
C ILE A 347 -7.44 -19.61 0.10
N ASP A 348 -7.29 -19.53 1.41
CA ASP A 348 -6.14 -19.97 2.19
C ASP A 348 -6.51 -21.16 3.08
N ILE A 349 -5.79 -22.27 2.95
CA ILE A 349 -5.90 -23.43 3.85
C ILE A 349 -4.55 -23.77 4.50
N GLY A 350 -4.60 -24.26 5.72
CA GLY A 350 -3.46 -24.74 6.49
C GLY A 350 -3.50 -26.25 6.70
N MET A 351 -2.32 -26.85 6.79
CA MET A 351 -2.10 -28.25 7.17
C MET A 351 -0.91 -28.34 8.13
N MET A 352 -0.95 -29.27 9.08
CA MET A 352 0.25 -29.62 9.86
C MET A 352 1.33 -30.17 8.93
N ARG A 353 2.62 -29.92 9.22
CA ARG A 353 3.74 -30.36 8.36
C ARG A 353 3.64 -31.80 7.88
N ALA A 354 3.35 -32.73 8.79
CA ALA A 354 3.24 -34.15 8.45
C ALA A 354 2.14 -34.42 7.40
N ASP A 355 0.98 -33.80 7.57
CA ASP A 355 -0.12 -33.90 6.61
C ASP A 355 0.16 -33.15 5.31
N TYR A 356 0.84 -32.00 5.39
CA TYR A 356 1.27 -31.23 4.23
C TYR A 356 2.24 -32.02 3.33
N GLU A 357 3.26 -32.68 3.90
CA GLU A 357 4.18 -33.50 3.11
C GLU A 357 3.49 -34.75 2.54
N ARG A 358 2.57 -35.37 3.29
CA ARG A 358 1.73 -36.47 2.77
C ARG A 358 0.84 -36.00 1.61
N PHE A 359 0.20 -34.84 1.75
CA PHE A 359 -0.59 -34.22 0.69
C PHE A 359 0.26 -33.99 -0.56
N LYS A 360 1.45 -33.38 -0.43
CA LYS A 360 2.37 -33.18 -1.55
C LYS A 360 2.75 -34.49 -2.26
N ALA A 361 3.00 -35.55 -1.48
CA ALA A 361 3.45 -36.83 -2.02
C ALA A 361 2.33 -37.63 -2.71
N GLU A 362 1.10 -37.57 -2.20
CA GLU A 362 0.02 -38.48 -2.59
C GLU A 362 -1.10 -37.80 -3.39
N ALA A 363 -1.34 -36.50 -3.19
CA ALA A 363 -2.50 -35.81 -3.79
C ALA A 363 -2.43 -35.76 -5.32
N GLY A 364 -1.23 -35.64 -5.91
CA GLY A 364 -1.07 -35.57 -7.35
C GLY A 364 -1.61 -36.80 -8.10
N ALA A 365 -1.59 -37.98 -7.47
CA ALA A 365 -2.14 -39.22 -8.06
C ALA A 365 -3.67 -39.33 -7.91
N LEU A 366 -4.25 -38.56 -6.98
CA LEU A 366 -5.69 -38.54 -6.70
C LEU A 366 -6.41 -37.34 -7.32
N LEU A 367 -5.66 -36.34 -7.77
CA LEU A 367 -6.12 -35.10 -8.37
C LEU A 367 -6.67 -35.38 -9.78
N ASP A 368 -7.78 -34.73 -10.13
CA ASP A 368 -8.19 -34.60 -11.52
C ASP A 368 -7.18 -33.71 -12.28
N GLY A 369 -6.17 -34.36 -12.86
CA GLY A 369 -5.05 -33.69 -13.55
C GLY A 369 -5.44 -33.00 -14.86
N GLU A 370 -6.63 -33.27 -15.41
CA GLU A 370 -7.12 -32.51 -16.58
C GLU A 370 -7.54 -31.10 -16.15
N ARG A 371 -8.24 -31.00 -15.02
CA ARG A 371 -8.79 -29.73 -14.51
C ARG A 371 -7.89 -29.00 -13.53
N PHE A 372 -7.08 -29.72 -12.75
CA PHE A 372 -6.28 -29.13 -11.68
C PHE A 372 -4.80 -29.50 -11.77
N PHE A 373 -3.97 -28.65 -11.16
CA PHE A 373 -2.53 -28.80 -11.08
C PHE A 373 -2.05 -28.55 -9.65
N LEU A 374 -1.49 -29.58 -9.02
CA LEU A 374 -0.79 -29.44 -7.75
C LEU A 374 0.57 -28.79 -8.00
N GLN A 375 0.68 -27.52 -7.66
CA GLN A 375 1.88 -26.72 -7.82
C GLN A 375 2.77 -26.85 -6.58
N THR A 376 3.86 -27.61 -6.72
CA THR A 376 4.95 -27.73 -5.75
C THR A 376 6.27 -27.28 -6.39
N ARG A 377 7.35 -27.26 -5.61
CA ARG A 377 8.70 -26.98 -6.15
C ARG A 377 9.12 -28.02 -7.18
N GLU A 378 8.71 -29.26 -6.95
CA GLU A 378 9.07 -30.41 -7.77
C GLU A 378 8.30 -30.40 -9.10
N THR A 379 7.01 -30.02 -9.09
CA THR A 379 6.17 -29.96 -10.32
C THR A 379 6.34 -28.67 -11.09
N ASP A 380 6.68 -27.56 -10.42
CA ASP A 380 6.88 -26.25 -11.02
C ASP A 380 8.13 -25.56 -10.42
N PRO A 381 9.34 -25.86 -10.95
CA PRO A 381 10.61 -25.45 -10.34
C PRO A 381 10.82 -23.95 -10.19
N ASN A 382 10.06 -23.14 -10.93
CA ASN A 382 10.19 -21.70 -10.97
C ASN A 382 9.29 -20.97 -9.97
N ILE A 383 8.48 -21.69 -9.18
CA ILE A 383 7.59 -21.05 -8.22
C ILE A 383 8.37 -20.22 -7.21
N PRO A 384 7.93 -19.00 -6.90
CA PRO A 384 8.63 -18.13 -5.96
C PRO A 384 8.27 -18.42 -4.49
N TYR A 385 7.31 -19.32 -4.26
CA TYR A 385 6.68 -19.55 -2.97
C TYR A 385 7.39 -20.65 -2.18
N LEU A 386 7.33 -20.53 -0.85
CA LEU A 386 7.81 -21.53 0.12
C LEU A 386 6.66 -22.40 0.66
N PHE A 387 5.57 -22.46 -0.11
CA PHE A 387 4.35 -23.19 0.16
C PHE A 387 3.74 -23.63 -1.18
N SER A 388 2.81 -24.57 -1.13
CA SER A 388 2.19 -25.17 -2.32
C SER A 388 0.86 -24.50 -2.65
N LYS A 389 0.44 -24.65 -3.91
CA LYS A 389 -0.86 -24.18 -4.38
C LYS A 389 -1.52 -25.30 -5.19
N VAL A 390 -2.85 -25.38 -5.15
CA VAL A 390 -3.60 -26.15 -6.16
C VAL A 390 -4.18 -25.14 -7.12
N ARG A 391 -3.98 -25.36 -8.41
CA ARG A 391 -4.40 -24.44 -9.47
C ARG A 391 -5.41 -25.08 -10.40
N MET A 392 -6.31 -24.29 -10.96
CA MET A 392 -7.19 -24.70 -12.05
C MET A 392 -6.48 -24.49 -13.39
N ASN A 393 -6.46 -25.52 -14.24
CA ASN A 393 -5.92 -25.47 -15.60
C ASN A 393 -6.82 -24.64 -16.50
N GLY A 394 -6.30 -24.09 -17.60
CA GLY A 394 -7.09 -23.29 -18.54
C GLY A 394 -7.51 -21.90 -18.05
N THR A 395 -7.20 -21.54 -16.79
CA THR A 395 -7.50 -20.24 -16.20
C THR A 395 -6.27 -19.34 -16.07
N THR A 396 -6.49 -18.05 -15.79
CA THR A 396 -5.44 -17.04 -15.59
C THR A 396 -5.65 -16.27 -14.27
N TYR A 397 -4.56 -16.01 -13.55
CA TYR A 397 -4.51 -15.25 -12.30
C TYR A 397 -3.16 -14.51 -12.19
N ILE A 398 -3.12 -13.29 -12.73
CA ILE A 398 -1.93 -12.44 -12.85
C ILE A 398 -2.01 -11.27 -11.87
N THR A 399 -0.95 -11.15 -11.07
CA THR A 399 -0.72 -10.07 -10.11
C THR A 399 0.56 -9.31 -10.47
N ASP A 400 0.76 -8.13 -9.87
CA ASP A 400 2.02 -7.40 -9.99
C ASP A 400 3.24 -8.21 -9.56
N TYR A 401 3.07 -9.16 -8.63
CA TYR A 401 4.15 -10.00 -8.13
C TYR A 401 4.57 -11.11 -9.11
N ASN A 402 3.60 -11.69 -9.85
CA ASN A 402 3.83 -12.89 -10.67
C ASN A 402 3.95 -12.63 -12.18
N LYS A 403 3.55 -11.46 -12.71
CA LYS A 403 3.43 -11.20 -14.15
C LYS A 403 4.69 -11.47 -14.99
N PHE A 404 5.87 -11.31 -14.40
CA PHE A 404 7.15 -11.52 -15.09
C PHE A 404 7.83 -12.86 -14.76
N ARG A 405 7.14 -13.74 -14.02
CA ARG A 405 7.67 -15.03 -13.58
C ARG A 405 7.07 -16.15 -14.43
N ASP A 406 7.87 -17.16 -14.69
CA ASP A 406 7.52 -18.23 -15.63
C ASP A 406 7.19 -19.50 -14.86
N PHE A 407 5.94 -19.60 -14.42
CA PHE A 407 5.35 -20.71 -13.69
C PHE A 407 3.83 -20.73 -13.98
N HIS A 408 3.12 -21.80 -13.61
CA HIS A 408 1.67 -21.92 -13.87
C HIS A 408 0.86 -20.84 -13.13
N LYS A 409 0.04 -20.06 -13.85
CA LYS A 409 -0.69 -18.89 -13.30
C LYS A 409 -2.21 -19.04 -13.26
N GLY A 410 -2.77 -20.24 -13.28
CA GLY A 410 -4.23 -20.42 -13.08
C GLY A 410 -4.72 -19.97 -11.71
N ILE A 411 -6.04 -19.75 -11.60
CA ILE A 411 -6.77 -19.50 -10.35
C ILE A 411 -6.36 -20.57 -9.33
N CYS A 412 -6.20 -20.18 -8.05
CA CYS A 412 -5.54 -21.05 -7.08
C CYS A 412 -6.08 -20.97 -5.66
N VAL A 413 -5.86 -22.06 -4.93
CA VAL A 413 -5.99 -22.17 -3.47
C VAL A 413 -4.60 -22.36 -2.87
N ASP A 414 -4.32 -21.63 -1.79
CA ASP A 414 -3.04 -21.65 -1.11
C ASP A 414 -3.02 -22.70 -0.01
N VAL A 415 -1.99 -23.53 0.02
CA VAL A 415 -1.82 -24.61 1.00
C VAL A 415 -0.59 -24.33 1.85
N PHE A 416 -0.80 -23.94 3.10
CA PHE A 416 0.24 -23.51 4.02
C PHE A 416 0.66 -24.61 5.01
N PRO A 417 1.98 -24.87 5.16
CA PRO A 417 2.46 -25.71 6.23
C PRO A 417 2.44 -24.97 7.57
N PHE A 418 2.01 -25.67 8.61
CA PHE A 418 2.14 -25.27 10.01
C PHE A 418 3.14 -26.20 10.70
N ASP A 419 4.18 -25.59 11.27
CA ASP A 419 5.28 -26.27 11.94
C ASP A 419 5.23 -26.03 13.45
N TYR A 420 5.57 -27.03 14.25
CA TYR A 420 5.68 -26.89 15.70
C TYR A 420 6.74 -25.85 16.08
N ILE A 421 6.50 -25.15 17.19
CA ILE A 421 7.43 -24.19 17.77
C ILE A 421 7.58 -24.44 19.27
N PRO A 422 8.65 -23.93 19.91
CA PRO A 422 8.84 -24.03 21.35
C PRO A 422 7.65 -23.47 22.15
N ASN A 423 7.44 -24.01 23.36
CA ASN A 423 6.44 -23.48 24.29
C ASN A 423 6.88 -22.17 24.94
N ASP A 424 8.20 -21.96 25.10
CA ASP A 424 8.74 -20.75 25.73
C ASP A 424 8.73 -19.54 24.78
N PRO A 425 8.13 -18.39 25.16
CA PRO A 425 8.07 -17.20 24.29
C PRO A 425 9.42 -16.61 23.87
N SER A 426 10.46 -16.77 24.68
CA SER A 426 11.81 -16.26 24.33
C SER A 426 12.44 -17.13 23.25
N GLU A 427 12.27 -18.45 23.35
CA GLU A 427 12.69 -19.43 22.35
C GLU A 427 11.90 -19.26 21.05
N GLN A 428 10.57 -19.06 21.13
CA GLN A 428 9.72 -18.76 19.97
C GLN A 428 10.25 -17.55 19.19
N ARG A 429 10.64 -16.48 19.90
CA ARG A 429 11.18 -15.27 19.26
C ARG A 429 12.52 -15.53 18.58
N ALA A 430 13.40 -16.28 19.23
CA ALA A 430 14.69 -16.66 18.66
C ALA A 430 14.50 -17.53 17.41
N PHE A 431 13.67 -18.56 17.51
CA PHE A 431 13.36 -19.49 16.42
C PHE A 431 12.71 -18.79 15.24
N ARG A 432 11.72 -17.93 15.48
CA ARG A 432 11.13 -17.07 14.43
C ARG A 432 12.18 -16.23 13.71
N GLY A 433 13.20 -15.75 14.43
CA GLY A 433 14.33 -15.03 13.84
C GLY A 433 15.14 -15.88 12.86
N GLN A 434 15.38 -17.14 13.20
CA GLN A 434 16.12 -18.10 12.37
C GLN A 434 15.34 -18.45 11.10
N VAL A 435 14.07 -18.85 11.23
CA VAL A 435 13.21 -19.18 10.08
C VAL A 435 13.04 -17.97 9.15
N LYS A 436 12.87 -16.77 9.71
CA LYS A 436 12.81 -15.52 8.94
C LYS A 436 14.11 -15.23 8.19
N ALA A 437 15.27 -15.62 8.73
CA ALA A 437 16.54 -15.47 8.02
C ALA A 437 16.61 -16.41 6.80
N ALA A 438 16.20 -17.67 6.95
CA ALA A 438 16.10 -18.63 5.85
C ALA A 438 15.12 -18.15 4.76
N ALA A 439 13.90 -17.74 5.15
CA ALA A 439 12.90 -17.20 4.22
C ALA A 439 13.41 -15.95 3.49
N ARG A 440 14.15 -15.06 4.16
CA ARG A 440 14.78 -13.88 3.53
C ARG A 440 15.88 -14.28 2.55
N ALA A 441 16.66 -15.31 2.86
CA ALA A 441 17.69 -15.83 1.96
C ALA A 441 17.06 -16.37 0.66
N HIS A 442 16.02 -17.20 0.78
CA HIS A 442 15.24 -17.70 -0.36
C HIS A 442 14.66 -16.54 -1.19
N ASN A 443 13.90 -15.65 -0.54
CA ASN A 443 13.28 -14.49 -1.21
C ASN A 443 14.31 -13.58 -1.90
N ARG A 444 15.53 -13.48 -1.36
CA ARG A 444 16.60 -12.71 -2.00
C ARG A 444 16.99 -13.33 -3.34
N ILE A 445 17.08 -14.66 -3.44
CA ILE A 445 17.44 -15.36 -4.68
C ILE A 445 16.28 -15.28 -5.68
N VAL A 446 15.07 -15.63 -5.26
CA VAL A 446 13.82 -15.54 -6.04
C VAL A 446 13.63 -14.17 -6.68
N ASN A 447 13.87 -13.08 -5.93
CA ASN A 447 13.71 -11.72 -6.45
C ASN A 447 14.86 -11.27 -7.36
N ARG A 448 16.03 -11.91 -7.27
CA ARG A 448 17.21 -11.58 -8.08
C ARG A 448 17.26 -12.35 -9.40
N GLN A 449 16.62 -13.52 -9.48
CA GLN A 449 16.39 -14.24 -10.74
C GLN A 449 15.50 -13.43 -11.70
N TYR A 450 14.56 -12.64 -11.18
CA TYR A 450 13.63 -11.81 -11.98
C TYR A 450 13.82 -10.30 -11.75
N PRO A 451 14.94 -9.69 -12.20
CA PRO A 451 15.26 -8.29 -11.91
C PRO A 451 14.29 -7.27 -12.54
N LYS A 452 13.48 -7.65 -13.53
CA LYS A 452 12.39 -6.81 -14.06
C LYS A 452 11.33 -6.51 -12.98
N ALA A 453 11.07 -7.45 -12.06
CA ALA A 453 10.12 -7.30 -10.94
C ALA A 453 10.54 -6.21 -9.94
N GLN A 454 11.85 -5.98 -9.72
CA GLN A 454 12.33 -4.88 -8.87
C GLN A 454 12.37 -3.52 -9.58
N SER A 455 12.50 -3.48 -10.92
CA SER A 455 12.61 -2.21 -11.64
C SER A 455 11.29 -1.43 -11.73
N ALA A 456 10.14 -2.10 -11.60
CA ALA A 456 8.83 -1.46 -11.58
C ALA A 456 8.52 -0.83 -10.20
N SER A 457 8.94 -1.47 -9.10
CA SER A 457 8.67 -1.04 -7.73
C SER A 457 9.75 -0.13 -7.14
N VAL A 458 11.00 -0.18 -7.61
CA VAL A 458 12.09 0.65 -7.06
C VAL A 458 12.25 1.93 -7.87
N GLY A 459 11.90 3.05 -7.24
CA GLY A 459 12.20 4.42 -7.66
C GLY A 459 13.71 4.75 -7.77
N ALA A 460 14.60 3.84 -8.19
CA ALA A 460 16.04 4.07 -8.28
C ALA A 460 16.47 4.85 -9.54
N LYS A 461 17.50 5.69 -9.37
CA LYS A 461 18.06 6.60 -10.38
C LYS A 461 18.81 5.79 -11.44
N LYS A 462 18.56 6.06 -12.73
CA LYS A 462 19.27 5.45 -13.86
C LYS A 462 20.67 6.08 -14.08
N ASN A 463 21.62 5.81 -13.18
CA ASN A 463 23.06 6.17 -13.26
C ASN A 463 23.92 5.02 -13.84
N ILE A 464 25.25 5.22 -13.93
CA ILE A 464 26.20 4.15 -14.27
C ILE A 464 26.04 2.97 -13.30
N ASP A 465 25.76 3.21 -12.02
CA ASP A 465 25.49 2.15 -11.04
C ASP A 465 24.18 1.40 -11.33
N TRP A 466 23.17 2.03 -11.97
CA TRP A 466 21.97 1.36 -12.48
C TRP A 466 22.29 0.58 -13.75
N LEU A 467 23.06 1.13 -14.68
CA LEU A 467 23.48 0.39 -15.88
C LEU A 467 24.35 -0.80 -15.51
N ILE A 468 25.31 -0.62 -14.61
CA ILE A 468 26.08 -1.67 -13.94
C ILE A 468 25.14 -2.56 -13.15
N SER A 469 24.12 -2.09 -12.44
CA SER A 469 23.12 -2.95 -11.76
C SER A 469 22.13 -3.63 -12.70
N GLN A 470 22.01 -3.22 -13.97
CA GLN A 470 21.21 -3.89 -14.99
C GLN A 470 22.07 -4.91 -15.74
N ILE A 471 23.35 -4.59 -15.97
CA ILE A 471 24.36 -5.48 -16.55
C ILE A 471 24.76 -6.53 -15.50
N ASN A 472 25.22 -6.14 -14.31
CA ASN A 472 25.30 -6.98 -13.12
C ASN A 472 23.94 -7.53 -12.74
N GLY A 473 22.82 -6.86 -13.01
CA GLY A 473 21.50 -7.42 -12.74
C GLY A 473 21.22 -8.64 -13.61
N ARG A 474 21.63 -8.61 -14.88
CA ARG A 474 21.51 -9.72 -15.83
C ARG A 474 22.60 -10.78 -15.64
N LEU A 475 23.85 -10.36 -15.40
CA LEU A 475 24.99 -11.24 -15.11
C LEU A 475 24.85 -11.90 -13.73
N LEU A 476 24.46 -11.14 -12.71
CA LEU A 476 24.10 -11.69 -11.40
C LEU A 476 22.78 -12.44 -11.48
N ALA A 477 21.78 -12.02 -12.27
CA ALA A 477 20.59 -12.87 -12.46
C ALA A 477 21.04 -14.22 -12.99
N HIS A 478 21.91 -14.29 -14.00
CA HIS A 478 22.47 -15.56 -14.47
C HIS A 478 23.17 -16.35 -13.35
N HIS A 479 23.93 -15.69 -12.48
CA HIS A 479 24.47 -16.32 -11.25
C HIS A 479 23.38 -16.77 -10.26
N TYR A 480 22.33 -15.97 -10.03
CA TYR A 480 21.21 -16.33 -9.15
C TYR A 480 20.31 -17.41 -9.77
N TRP A 481 20.25 -17.51 -11.10
CA TRP A 481 19.62 -18.59 -11.85
C TRP A 481 20.42 -19.89 -11.74
N SER A 482 21.73 -19.81 -11.48
CA SER A 482 22.55 -20.99 -11.14
C SER A 482 22.38 -21.42 -9.68
N LEU A 483 21.79 -20.59 -8.81
CA LEU A 483 21.44 -21.01 -7.45
C LEU A 483 20.10 -21.72 -7.48
N SER A 484 20.08 -22.94 -6.96
CA SER A 484 18.89 -23.76 -6.94
C SER A 484 17.87 -23.20 -5.94
N LEU A 485 16.66 -22.89 -6.41
CA LEU A 485 15.57 -22.54 -5.51
C LEU A 485 15.16 -23.74 -4.64
N ASP A 486 15.32 -24.96 -5.15
CA ASP A 486 15.11 -26.20 -4.39
C ASP A 486 16.04 -26.28 -3.18
N GLU A 487 17.34 -26.00 -3.32
CA GLU A 487 18.28 -26.00 -2.18
C GLU A 487 17.87 -24.99 -1.10
N THR A 488 17.45 -23.81 -1.53
CA THR A 488 17.08 -22.73 -0.60
C THR A 488 15.72 -22.97 0.07
N GLN A 489 14.82 -23.70 -0.61
CA GLN A 489 13.55 -24.14 -0.04
C GLN A 489 13.78 -25.29 0.93
N ARG A 490 14.58 -26.30 0.58
CA ARG A 490 14.97 -27.37 1.51
C ARG A 490 15.60 -26.82 2.77
N HIS A 491 16.53 -25.88 2.66
CA HIS A 491 17.10 -25.22 3.83
C HIS A 491 16.03 -24.48 4.68
N PHE A 492 15.06 -23.85 4.04
CA PHE A 492 13.94 -23.23 4.76
C PHE A 492 13.07 -24.27 5.47
N ASP A 493 12.70 -25.35 4.79
CA ASP A 493 11.86 -26.42 5.35
C ASP A 493 12.58 -27.14 6.50
N GLU A 494 13.89 -27.38 6.41
CA GLU A 494 14.72 -27.93 7.51
C GLU A 494 14.69 -27.02 8.76
N VAL A 495 14.88 -25.71 8.57
CA VAL A 495 14.88 -24.74 9.67
C VAL A 495 13.47 -24.56 10.24
N ALA A 496 12.44 -24.52 9.40
CA ALA A 496 11.05 -24.39 9.85
C ALA A 496 10.58 -25.65 10.59
N GLY A 497 10.98 -26.83 10.11
CA GLY A 497 10.56 -28.11 10.64
C GLY A 497 11.37 -28.65 11.82
N THR A 498 12.31 -27.87 12.35
CA THR A 498 13.26 -28.30 13.42
C THR A 498 12.57 -28.97 14.62
N TYR A 499 11.38 -28.51 15.01
CA TYR A 499 10.68 -28.99 16.20
C TYR A 499 9.61 -30.05 15.92
N ASN A 500 9.34 -30.40 14.65
CA ASN A 500 8.21 -31.27 14.31
C ASN A 500 8.40 -32.71 14.82
N ASP A 501 9.60 -33.27 14.69
CA ASP A 501 9.87 -34.67 15.07
C ASP A 501 9.90 -34.86 16.60
N GLN A 502 10.27 -33.83 17.35
CA GLN A 502 10.35 -33.85 18.81
C GLN A 502 9.08 -33.32 19.50
N ALA A 503 8.07 -32.90 18.74
CA ALA A 503 6.89 -32.22 19.27
C ALA A 503 6.13 -33.04 20.34
N ALA A 504 5.98 -34.35 20.12
CA ALA A 504 5.31 -35.24 21.06
C ALA A 504 6.15 -35.47 22.34
N GLU A 505 7.46 -35.61 22.20
CA GLU A 505 8.38 -35.85 23.33
C GLU A 505 8.51 -34.60 24.22
N GLU A 506 8.62 -33.42 23.61
CA GLU A 506 8.74 -32.14 24.31
C GLU A 506 7.39 -31.55 24.74
N GLY A 507 6.28 -32.20 24.38
CA GLY A 507 4.93 -31.73 24.68
C GLY A 507 4.65 -30.34 24.11
N LEU A 508 5.09 -30.09 22.86
CA LEU A 508 4.89 -28.81 22.18
C LEU A 508 3.40 -28.59 21.90
N GLN A 509 2.89 -27.42 22.29
CA GLN A 509 1.48 -27.07 22.17
C GLN A 509 1.20 -26.02 21.10
N TYR A 510 2.25 -25.40 20.56
CA TYR A 510 2.15 -24.30 19.61
C TYR A 510 2.72 -24.67 18.27
N VAL A 511 2.10 -24.11 17.23
CA VAL A 511 2.52 -24.21 15.84
C VAL A 511 2.54 -22.82 15.21
N ALA A 512 3.29 -22.67 14.13
CA ALA A 512 3.26 -21.46 13.33
C ALA A 512 3.39 -21.75 11.83
N CYS A 513 2.69 -20.96 11.04
CA CYS A 513 3.03 -20.75 9.65
C CYS A 513 3.99 -19.56 9.54
N PHE A 514 5.04 -19.69 8.74
CA PHE A 514 6.06 -18.65 8.57
C PHE A 514 5.93 -17.85 7.25
N VAL A 515 4.98 -18.21 6.39
CA VAL A 515 4.85 -17.71 5.01
C VAL A 515 3.36 -17.49 4.64
N PRO A 516 3.03 -16.46 3.84
CA PRO A 516 3.85 -15.28 3.56
C PRO A 516 4.03 -14.39 4.79
N SER A 517 3.19 -14.57 5.82
CA SER A 517 3.24 -13.85 7.08
C SER A 517 3.30 -14.82 8.26
N TYR A 518 3.90 -14.38 9.37
CA TYR A 518 4.04 -15.22 10.55
C TYR A 518 2.72 -15.27 11.31
N THR A 519 2.18 -16.47 11.47
CA THR A 519 0.91 -16.71 12.15
C THR A 519 1.06 -17.89 13.10
N MET A 520 0.79 -17.69 14.38
CA MET A 520 0.98 -18.67 15.44
C MET A 520 -0.36 -19.10 16.01
N ALA A 521 -0.49 -20.39 16.35
CA ALA A 521 -1.68 -20.95 16.98
C ALA A 521 -1.31 -22.00 18.03
N LYS A 522 -2.24 -22.26 18.94
CA LYS A 522 -2.20 -23.46 19.76
C LYS A 522 -2.83 -24.62 18.99
N VAL A 523 -2.26 -25.81 19.09
CA VAL A 523 -2.79 -27.01 18.38
C VAL A 523 -4.24 -27.29 18.75
N SER A 524 -4.63 -27.09 20.02
CA SER A 524 -6.01 -27.27 20.50
C SER A 524 -7.02 -26.28 19.93
N ASP A 525 -6.55 -25.14 19.40
CA ASP A 525 -7.39 -24.14 18.74
C ASP A 525 -7.56 -24.45 17.25
N LEU A 526 -6.68 -25.27 16.68
CA LEU A 526 -6.79 -25.77 15.31
C LEU A 526 -7.60 -27.06 15.25
N TYR A 527 -7.31 -28.01 16.15
CA TYR A 527 -7.85 -29.36 16.13
C TYR A 527 -8.69 -29.70 17.38
N PRO A 528 -9.71 -30.57 17.25
CA PRO A 528 -10.20 -31.16 16.00
C PRO A 528 -10.87 -30.09 15.11
N ALA A 529 -10.54 -30.10 13.81
CA ALA A 529 -11.10 -29.14 12.88
C ALA A 529 -12.59 -29.47 12.65
N GLN A 530 -13.41 -28.44 12.45
CA GLN A 530 -14.86 -28.54 12.39
C GLN A 530 -15.35 -28.36 10.95
N ARG A 531 -16.25 -29.24 10.50
CA ARG A 531 -16.91 -29.10 9.19
C ARG A 531 -17.94 -27.97 9.26
N VAL A 532 -17.84 -27.01 8.35
CA VAL A 532 -18.77 -25.87 8.25
C VAL A 532 -19.16 -25.59 6.81
N SER A 533 -20.32 -24.97 6.60
CA SER A 533 -20.73 -24.47 5.28
C SER A 533 -20.22 -23.04 5.06
N PHE A 534 -19.36 -22.86 4.08
CA PHE A 534 -18.76 -21.60 3.63
C PHE A 534 -19.34 -21.26 2.26
N ASP A 535 -20.29 -20.32 2.20
CA ASP A 535 -20.94 -19.94 0.94
C ASP A 535 -21.50 -21.14 0.12
N GLY A 536 -22.08 -22.11 0.83
CA GLY A 536 -22.61 -23.34 0.24
C GLY A 536 -21.57 -24.44 -0.05
N LEU A 537 -20.28 -24.19 0.18
CA LEU A 537 -19.21 -25.18 0.12
C LEU A 537 -18.88 -25.72 1.52
N ASP A 538 -18.80 -27.04 1.67
CA ASP A 538 -18.36 -27.64 2.94
C ASP A 538 -16.84 -27.60 3.07
N ILE A 539 -16.32 -26.92 4.10
CA ILE A 539 -14.88 -26.81 4.39
C ILE A 539 -14.57 -27.15 5.84
N MET A 540 -13.30 -27.34 6.15
CA MET A 540 -12.81 -27.53 7.52
C MET A 540 -12.37 -26.19 8.13
N LEU A 541 -12.84 -25.86 9.32
CA LEU A 541 -12.49 -24.67 10.09
C LEU A 541 -11.69 -25.08 11.34
N PRO A 542 -10.76 -24.24 11.84
CA PRO A 542 -10.15 -24.44 13.15
C PRO A 542 -11.19 -24.63 14.27
N ASN A 543 -10.82 -25.35 15.33
CA ASN A 543 -11.68 -25.59 16.49
C ASN A 543 -12.11 -24.30 17.21
N ASN A 544 -11.19 -23.35 17.38
CA ASN A 544 -11.42 -22.05 18.03
C ASN A 544 -10.97 -20.91 17.10
N PRO A 545 -11.71 -20.63 16.00
CA PRO A 545 -11.27 -19.69 14.96
C PRO A 545 -11.15 -18.26 15.51
N GLU A 546 -12.00 -17.88 16.46
CA GLU A 546 -12.03 -16.55 17.07
C GLU A 546 -10.73 -16.20 17.82
N VAL A 547 -10.11 -17.17 18.49
CA VAL A 547 -8.84 -16.99 19.21
C VAL A 547 -7.74 -16.63 18.22
N PHE A 548 -7.68 -17.39 17.13
CA PHE A 548 -6.72 -17.18 16.05
C PHE A 548 -6.94 -15.84 15.35
N LEU A 549 -8.19 -15.52 14.99
CA LEU A 549 -8.53 -14.25 14.34
C LEU A 549 -8.24 -13.04 15.23
N ARG A 550 -8.48 -13.13 16.55
CA ARG A 550 -8.15 -12.06 17.49
C ARG A 550 -6.64 -11.83 17.57
N MET A 551 -5.84 -12.90 17.55
CA MET A 551 -4.37 -12.80 17.52
C MET A 551 -3.84 -12.17 16.22
N GLN A 552 -4.47 -12.47 15.08
CA GLN A 552 -4.01 -12.00 13.77
C GLN A 552 -4.51 -10.59 13.41
N TYR A 553 -5.78 -10.28 13.71
CA TYR A 553 -6.47 -9.08 13.22
C TYR A 553 -6.99 -8.15 14.33
N GLY A 554 -6.89 -8.53 15.61
CA GLY A 554 -7.44 -7.74 16.72
C GLY A 554 -8.97 -7.81 16.76
N ASN A 555 -9.65 -6.66 16.79
CA ASN A 555 -11.12 -6.61 16.72
C ASN A 555 -11.62 -6.84 15.28
N PHE A 556 -11.56 -8.09 14.83
CA PHE A 556 -11.78 -8.49 13.45
C PHE A 556 -13.24 -8.32 12.95
N MET A 557 -14.20 -8.13 13.87
CA MET A 557 -15.61 -7.87 13.55
C MET A 557 -15.84 -6.44 13.07
N VAL A 558 -14.93 -5.50 13.37
CA VAL A 558 -14.99 -4.14 12.82
C VAL A 558 -14.56 -4.19 11.37
N LEU A 559 -15.46 -3.80 10.46
CA LEU A 559 -15.14 -3.73 9.05
C LEU A 559 -14.08 -2.65 8.78
N PRO A 560 -13.11 -2.91 7.89
CA PRO A 560 -12.20 -1.88 7.42
C PRO A 560 -13.01 -0.76 6.73
N TYR A 561 -12.46 0.45 6.73
CA TYR A 561 -13.07 1.56 6.02
C TYR A 561 -13.20 1.21 4.53
N PRO A 562 -14.25 1.69 3.82
CA PRO A 562 -14.43 1.43 2.41
C PRO A 562 -13.14 1.48 1.57
N HIS A 563 -12.35 2.56 1.65
CA HIS A 563 -11.12 2.71 0.86
C HIS A 563 -9.97 1.73 1.20
N GLN A 564 -10.12 0.94 2.27
CA GLN A 564 -9.21 -0.13 2.69
C GLN A 564 -9.71 -1.51 2.26
N ARG A 565 -10.94 -1.60 1.71
CA ARG A 565 -11.56 -2.82 1.19
C ARG A 565 -11.03 -3.06 -0.23
N ALA A 566 -10.03 -3.92 -0.33
CA ALA A 566 -9.45 -4.34 -1.59
C ALA A 566 -8.93 -5.77 -1.44
N GLY A 567 -9.11 -6.59 -2.47
CA GLY A 567 -8.47 -7.89 -2.61
C GLY A 567 -7.04 -7.76 -3.14
N HIS A 568 -6.50 -8.82 -3.72
CA HIS A 568 -5.21 -8.75 -4.36
C HIS A 568 -5.24 -7.77 -5.55
N ASP A 569 -4.11 -7.10 -5.80
CA ASP A 569 -3.99 -6.09 -6.87
C ASP A 569 -3.91 -6.78 -8.25
N LEU A 570 -4.98 -7.50 -8.62
CA LEU A 570 -5.12 -8.28 -9.85
C LEU A 570 -4.93 -7.39 -11.07
N LEU A 571 -4.05 -7.84 -11.95
CA LEU A 571 -3.82 -7.21 -13.25
C LEU A 571 -4.74 -7.83 -14.29
N LEU A 572 -4.80 -9.15 -14.31
CA LEU A 572 -5.62 -9.92 -15.23
C LEU A 572 -5.98 -11.25 -14.58
N TRP A 573 -7.23 -11.66 -14.68
CA TRP A 573 -7.65 -13.02 -14.41
C TRP A 573 -8.68 -13.45 -15.44
N SER A 574 -8.81 -14.74 -15.70
CA SER A 574 -9.83 -15.31 -16.58
C SER A 574 -10.17 -16.74 -16.15
N ASP A 575 -11.42 -17.13 -16.28
CA ASP A 575 -11.88 -18.50 -16.10
C ASP A 575 -11.69 -19.37 -17.36
N GLU A 576 -12.16 -20.61 -17.33
CA GLU A 576 -12.05 -21.56 -18.45
C GLU A 576 -12.84 -21.12 -19.69
N GLU A 577 -13.86 -20.27 -19.54
CA GLU A 577 -14.65 -19.71 -20.64
C GLU A 577 -13.98 -18.46 -21.26
N GLY A 578 -12.84 -18.03 -20.70
CA GLY A 578 -12.14 -16.82 -21.09
C GLY A 578 -12.81 -15.55 -20.56
N VAL A 579 -13.79 -15.67 -19.67
CA VAL A 579 -14.40 -14.51 -19.01
C VAL A 579 -13.51 -14.09 -17.85
N GLY A 580 -13.19 -12.81 -17.79
CA GLY A 580 -12.15 -12.33 -16.91
C GLY A 580 -12.26 -10.85 -16.60
N GLY A 581 -11.35 -10.38 -15.75
CA GLY A 581 -11.28 -8.99 -15.33
C GLY A 581 -9.90 -8.63 -14.81
N GLY A 582 -9.80 -7.47 -14.18
CA GLY A 582 -8.54 -6.92 -13.65
C GLY A 582 -8.17 -5.60 -14.30
N ARG A 583 -7.19 -4.92 -13.70
CA ARG A 583 -6.84 -3.53 -14.08
C ARG A 583 -6.33 -3.36 -15.51
N GLU A 584 -5.73 -4.40 -16.08
CA GLU A 584 -5.16 -4.38 -17.43
C GLU A 584 -6.08 -5.09 -18.44
N ALA A 585 -7.22 -5.63 -18.02
CA ALA A 585 -8.14 -6.36 -18.91
C ALA A 585 -8.78 -5.46 -19.97
N GLU A 586 -9.15 -4.22 -19.60
CA GLU A 586 -9.71 -3.23 -20.55
C GLU A 586 -8.67 -2.74 -21.58
N GLU A 587 -7.40 -2.63 -21.18
CA GLU A 587 -6.31 -2.23 -22.10
C GLU A 587 -6.06 -3.31 -23.16
N LEU A 588 -6.10 -4.59 -22.78
CA LEU A 588 -5.95 -5.72 -23.70
C LEU A 588 -7.15 -5.87 -24.65
N ALA A 589 -8.38 -5.73 -24.15
CA ALA A 589 -9.58 -5.78 -24.98
C ALA A 589 -9.62 -4.65 -26.02
N ALA A 590 -9.04 -3.48 -25.72
CA ALA A 590 -8.89 -2.38 -26.67
C ALA A 590 -7.81 -2.64 -27.72
N GLU A 591 -6.70 -3.31 -27.35
CA GLU A 591 -5.65 -3.71 -28.30
C GLU A 591 -6.15 -4.79 -29.28
N GLU A 592 -6.94 -5.76 -28.82
CA GLU A 592 -7.52 -6.82 -29.68
C GLU A 592 -8.63 -6.32 -30.61
N ALA A 593 -9.33 -5.24 -30.26
CA ALA A 593 -10.36 -4.64 -31.12
C ALA A 593 -9.78 -3.75 -32.23
N ASP A 594 -8.52 -3.33 -32.10
CA ASP A 594 -7.78 -2.52 -33.08
C ASP A 594 -6.95 -3.38 -34.07
N GLU A 595 -6.77 -4.69 -33.80
CA GLU A 595 -6.19 -5.69 -34.73
C GLU A 595 -7.27 -6.36 -35.60
#